data_AF-A0A965MK86-F1
#
_entry.id   AF-A0A965MK86-F1
#
_cell.length_a   1.000
_cell.length_b   1.000
_cell.length_c   1.000
_cell.angle_alpha   90.00
_cell.angle_beta   90.00
_cell.angle_gamma   90.00
#
_symmetry.space_group_name_H-M   'P 1'
#
loop_
_entity.id
_entity.type
_entity.pdbx_description
1 polymer ?
#
loop_
_entity_poly.entity_id
_entity_poly.type
_entity_poly.pdbx_seq_one_letter_code
_entity_poly.pdbx_strand_id
1 'polypeptide(L)'
;DHLAWTEHRLKELGEHRSYLNPLWYAGAFSIGYLAAKIGGDKVSLGFVVETERQVEAHLESHLSKLPANDVASKAIVMQMKKDEAQHAIDAQKAGAVELPKIASECMRLAAKVMTTVAHRV
;
A
#
# COMPACT_ATOMS: atom_id res chain seq x y z
N ASP A 1 9.24 -3.56 -7.49
CA ASP A 1 8.68 -4.51 -8.48
C ASP A 1 7.16 -4.46 -8.65
N HIS A 2 6.37 -4.28 -7.58
CA HIS A 2 4.89 -4.30 -7.65
C HIS A 2 4.26 -3.33 -8.65
N LEU A 3 4.75 -2.08 -8.70
CA LEU A 3 4.25 -1.08 -9.65
C LEU A 3 4.52 -1.48 -11.11
N ALA A 4 5.63 -2.17 -11.38
CA ALA A 4 5.95 -2.63 -12.73
C ALA A 4 5.06 -3.82 -13.12
N TRP A 5 4.81 -4.76 -12.21
CA TRP A 5 3.89 -5.88 -12.44
C TRP A 5 2.47 -5.41 -12.70
N THR A 6 1.97 -4.47 -11.88
CA THR A 6 0.63 -3.91 -12.04
C THR A 6 0.51 -3.07 -13.31
N GLU A 7 1.52 -2.26 -13.65
CA GLU A 7 1.53 -1.52 -14.92
C GLU A 7 1.55 -2.44 -16.14
N HIS A 8 2.34 -3.52 -16.10
CA HIS A 8 2.35 -4.50 -17.17
C HIS A 8 0.98 -5.17 -17.32
N ARG A 9 0.37 -5.58 -16.21
CA ARG A 9 -0.95 -6.20 -16.22
C ARG A 9 -2.05 -5.27 -16.73
N LEU A 10 -2.00 -3.99 -16.36
CA LEU A 10 -2.92 -2.97 -16.89
C LEU A 10 -2.80 -2.85 -18.41
N LYS A 11 -1.57 -2.84 -18.95
CA LYS A 11 -1.34 -2.81 -20.40
C LYS A 11 -1.93 -4.05 -21.11
N GLU A 12 -1.79 -5.24 -20.52
CA GLU A 12 -2.40 -6.47 -21.07
C GLU A 12 -3.94 -6.41 -21.09
N LEU A 13 -4.53 -5.72 -20.11
CA LEU A 13 -5.98 -5.52 -20.01
C LEU A 13 -6.48 -4.37 -20.90
N GLY A 14 -5.58 -3.64 -21.58
CA GLY A 14 -5.93 -2.44 -22.35
C GLY A 14 -6.28 -1.23 -21.49
N GLU A 15 -5.89 -1.25 -20.22
CA GLU A 15 -6.16 -0.23 -19.21
C GLU A 15 -4.92 0.63 -18.94
N HIS A 16 -5.09 1.73 -18.19
CA HIS A 16 -4.01 2.63 -17.82
C HIS A 16 -3.88 2.85 -16.31
N ARG A 17 -2.74 3.39 -15.90
CA ARG A 17 -2.53 3.82 -14.51
C ARG A 17 -3.40 5.03 -14.21
N SER A 18 -3.84 5.17 -12.95
CA SER A 18 -4.59 6.35 -12.51
C SER A 18 -3.80 7.65 -12.77
N TYR A 19 -4.47 8.66 -13.32
CA TYR A 19 -3.88 10.00 -13.51
C TYR A 19 -3.55 10.70 -12.20
N LEU A 20 -4.16 10.26 -11.09
CA LEU A 20 -3.88 10.79 -9.74
C LEU A 20 -2.62 10.19 -9.11
N ASN A 21 -1.97 9.24 -9.77
CA ASN A 21 -0.76 8.59 -9.25
C ASN A 21 0.36 9.59 -8.84
N PRO A 22 0.65 10.68 -9.57
CA PRO A 22 1.63 11.68 -9.12
C PRO A 22 1.23 12.36 -7.81
N LEU A 23 -0.06 12.66 -7.63
CA LEU A 23 -0.60 13.27 -6.41
C LEU A 23 -0.44 12.33 -5.21
N TRP A 24 -0.82 11.06 -5.38
CA TRP A 24 -0.69 10.06 -4.33
C TRP A 24 0.76 9.81 -3.95
N TYR A 25 1.66 9.71 -4.94
CA TYR A 25 3.08 9.53 -4.70
C TYR A 25 3.68 10.70 -3.93
N ALA A 26 3.38 11.94 -4.35
CA ALA A 26 3.87 13.14 -3.66
C ALA A 26 3.33 13.23 -2.22
N GLY A 27 2.06 12.87 -2.01
CA GLY A 27 1.45 12.83 -0.68
C GLY A 27 2.11 11.80 0.24
N ALA A 28 2.25 10.56 -0.22
CA ALA A 28 2.88 9.47 0.53
C ALA A 28 4.35 9.79 0.88
N PHE A 29 5.10 10.30 -0.10
CA PHE A 29 6.49 10.71 0.13
C PHE A 29 6.60 11.82 1.18
N SER A 30 5.73 12.83 1.11
CA SER A 30 5.74 13.94 2.07
C SER A 30 5.45 13.46 3.50
N ILE A 31 4.48 12.55 3.66
CA ILE A 31 4.16 11.96 4.97
C ILE A 31 5.33 11.13 5.49
N GLY A 32 5.92 10.27 4.66
CA GLY A 32 7.07 9.45 5.04
C GLY A 32 8.29 10.30 5.44
N TYR A 33 8.58 11.37 4.69
CA TYR A 33 9.65 12.31 5.02
C TYR A 33 9.42 13.00 6.37
N LEU A 34 8.18 13.46 6.64
CA LEU A 34 7.84 14.08 7.91
C LEU A 34 7.92 13.08 9.08
N ALA A 35 7.45 11.85 8.89
CA ALA A 35 7.53 10.79 9.90
C ALA A 35 8.99 10.49 10.28
N ALA A 36 9.87 10.37 9.29
CA ALA A 36 11.30 10.18 9.52
C ALA A 36 11.94 11.39 10.23
N LYS A 37 11.62 12.60 9.78
CA LYS A 37 12.23 13.84 10.32
C LYS A 37 11.80 14.15 11.76
N ILE A 38 10.56 13.84 12.12
CA ILE A 38 9.97 14.20 13.43
C ILE A 38 10.06 13.04 14.43
N GLY A 39 9.86 11.80 13.97
CA GLY A 39 9.79 10.62 14.84
C GLY A 39 11.08 9.80 14.93
N GLY A 40 12.05 10.04 14.05
CA GLY A 40 13.27 9.23 13.95
C GLY A 40 13.03 7.83 13.36
N ASP A 41 14.11 7.05 13.23
CA ASP A 41 14.13 5.81 12.46
C ASP A 41 13.13 4.76 12.95
N LYS A 42 12.98 4.57 14.26
CA LYS A 42 12.08 3.57 14.82
C LYS A 42 10.60 3.87 14.58
N VAL A 43 10.22 5.16 14.66
CA VAL A 43 8.84 5.60 14.37
C VAL A 43 8.57 5.53 12.87
N SER A 44 9.56 5.88 12.04
CA SER A 44 9.48 5.70 10.59
C SER A 44 9.24 4.23 10.22
N LEU A 45 9.99 3.30 10.84
CA LEU A 45 9.76 1.86 10.69
C LEU A 45 8.36 1.44 11.20
N GLY A 46 7.86 2.04 12.28
CA GLY A 46 6.48 1.86 12.73
C GLY A 46 5.44 2.25 11.69
N PHE A 47 5.68 3.37 10.98
CA PHE A 47 4.84 3.82 9.87
C PHE A 47 4.89 2.87 8.68
N VAL A 48 6.06 2.32 8.36
CA VAL A 48 6.19 1.26 7.35
C VAL A 48 5.33 0.06 7.75
N VAL A 49 5.48 -0.47 8.97
CA VAL A 49 4.69 -1.62 9.45
C VAL A 49 3.19 -1.39 9.32
N GLU A 50 2.69 -0.21 9.73
CA GLU A 50 1.26 0.10 9.62
C GLU A 50 0.82 0.24 8.16
N THR A 51 1.65 0.84 7.31
CA THR A 51 1.37 0.95 5.87
C THR A 51 1.26 -0.43 5.25
N GLU A 52 2.23 -1.31 5.49
CA GLU A 52 2.24 -2.67 4.94
C GLU A 52 1.01 -3.47 5.38
N ARG A 53 0.60 -3.37 6.65
CA ARG A 53 -0.61 -4.03 7.16
C ARG A 53 -1.88 -3.52 6.47
N GLN A 54 -1.96 -2.22 6.19
CA GLN A 54 -3.09 -1.64 5.47
C GLN A 54 -3.10 -2.01 3.99
N VAL A 55 -1.92 -2.08 3.35
CA VAL A 55 -1.79 -2.56 1.98
C VAL A 55 -2.17 -4.04 1.91
N GLU A 56 -1.70 -4.89 2.83
CA GLU A 56 -2.09 -6.30 2.89
C GLU A 56 -3.62 -6.47 2.97
N ALA A 57 -4.28 -5.72 3.86
CA ALA A 57 -5.73 -5.74 4.00
C ALA A 57 -6.44 -5.22 2.72
N HIS A 58 -5.86 -4.22 2.05
CA HIS A 58 -6.36 -3.73 0.77
C HIS A 58 -6.24 -4.80 -0.32
N LEU A 59 -5.11 -5.50 -0.42
CA LEU A 59 -4.87 -6.56 -1.39
C LEU A 59 -5.81 -7.75 -1.15
N GLU A 60 -6.07 -8.12 0.10
CA GLU A 60 -7.08 -9.13 0.46
C GLU A 60 -8.48 -8.73 0.00
N SER A 61 -8.88 -7.48 0.28
CA SER A 61 -10.15 -6.94 -0.23
C SER A 61 -10.18 -6.88 -1.76
N HIS A 62 -9.04 -6.70 -2.43
CA HIS A 62 -8.97 -6.64 -3.88
C HIS A 62 -9.08 -8.04 -4.50
N LEU A 63 -8.44 -9.05 -3.92
CA LEU A 63 -8.54 -10.46 -4.36
C LEU A 63 -9.98 -10.96 -4.41
N SER A 64 -10.80 -10.58 -3.42
CA SER A 64 -12.23 -10.93 -3.38
C SER A 64 -13.08 -10.24 -4.45
N LYS A 65 -12.60 -9.14 -5.04
CA LYS A 65 -13.30 -8.37 -6.08
C LYS A 65 -12.88 -8.77 -7.49
N LEU A 66 -11.71 -9.38 -7.66
CA LEU A 66 -11.21 -9.77 -8.98
C LEU A 66 -12.07 -10.90 -9.59
N PRO A 67 -12.35 -10.83 -10.91
CA PRO A 67 -13.10 -11.86 -11.61
C PRO A 67 -12.54 -13.27 -11.39
N ALA A 68 -13.41 -14.28 -11.32
CA ALA A 68 -13.01 -15.68 -11.10
C ALA A 68 -11.98 -16.18 -12.11
N ASN A 69 -12.12 -15.74 -13.37
CA ASN A 69 -11.30 -16.11 -14.52
C ASN A 69 -10.01 -15.29 -14.66
N ASP A 70 -9.84 -14.19 -13.91
CA ASP A 70 -8.61 -13.38 -13.98
C ASP A 70 -7.51 -13.96 -13.07
N VAL A 71 -7.04 -15.15 -13.45
CA VAL A 71 -6.01 -15.90 -12.70
C VAL A 71 -4.68 -15.14 -12.66
N ALA A 72 -4.34 -14.42 -13.74
CA ALA A 72 -3.10 -13.66 -13.84
C ALA A 72 -3.06 -12.50 -12.83
N SER A 73 -4.10 -11.66 -12.78
CA SER A 73 -4.16 -10.56 -11.80
C SER A 73 -4.19 -11.10 -10.37
N LYS A 74 -4.92 -12.19 -10.13
CA LYS A 74 -4.96 -12.83 -8.81
C LYS A 74 -3.59 -13.33 -8.36
N ALA A 75 -2.82 -13.95 -9.24
CA ALA A 75 -1.46 -14.41 -8.93
C ALA A 75 -0.54 -13.25 -8.54
N ILE A 76 -0.60 -12.14 -9.28
CA ILE A 76 0.17 -10.92 -8.98
C ILE A 76 -0.20 -10.38 -7.59
N VAL A 77 -1.50 -10.20 -7.32
CA VAL A 77 -1.98 -9.63 -6.05
C VAL A 77 -1.70 -10.56 -4.86
N MET A 78 -1.79 -11.88 -5.04
CA MET A 78 -1.38 -12.86 -4.02
C MET A 78 0.11 -12.77 -3.69
N GLN A 79 0.97 -12.61 -4.70
CA GLN A 79 2.40 -12.44 -4.49
C GLN A 79 2.69 -11.13 -3.75
N MET A 80 2.08 -10.02 -4.19
CA MET A 80 2.21 -8.73 -3.51
C MET A 80 1.82 -8.83 -2.04
N LYS A 81 0.69 -9.47 -1.73
CA LYS A 81 0.23 -9.64 -0.34
C LYS A 81 1.27 -10.37 0.53
N LYS A 82 1.90 -11.40 -0.03
CA LYS A 82 2.96 -12.15 0.66
C LYS A 82 4.20 -11.28 0.91
N ASP A 83 4.57 -10.46 -0.07
CA ASP A 83 5.70 -9.54 0.04
C ASP A 83 5.45 -8.50 1.14
N GLU A 84 4.27 -7.87 1.19
CA GLU A 84 3.96 -6.85 2.21
C GLU A 84 3.91 -7.43 3.62
N ALA A 85 3.37 -8.65 3.77
CA ALA A 85 3.42 -9.36 5.05
C ALA A 85 4.87 -9.58 5.53
N GLN A 86 5.78 -9.91 4.61
CA GLN A 86 7.19 -10.08 4.90
C GLN A 86 7.87 -8.74 5.23
N HIS A 87 7.59 -7.68 4.46
CA HIS A 87 8.10 -6.32 4.73
C HIS A 87 7.69 -5.84 6.13
N ALA A 88 6.45 -6.06 6.54
CA ALA A 88 5.97 -5.72 7.88
C ALA A 88 6.73 -6.47 9.00
N ILE A 89 7.05 -7.75 8.77
CA ILE A 89 7.85 -8.56 9.70
C ILE A 89 9.28 -8.03 9.77
N ASP A 90 9.88 -7.69 8.63
CA ASP A 90 11.27 -7.23 8.57
C ASP A 90 11.43 -5.85 9.20
N ALA A 91 10.48 -4.95 9.00
CA ALA A 91 10.44 -3.66 9.67
C ALA A 91 10.26 -3.82 11.20
N GLN A 92 9.44 -4.76 11.66
CA GLN A 92 9.32 -5.10 13.09
C GLN A 92 10.66 -5.61 13.65
N LYS A 93 11.33 -6.53 12.96
CA LYS A 93 12.66 -7.05 13.36
C LYS A 93 13.73 -5.96 13.36
N ALA A 94 13.62 -4.96 12.49
CA ALA A 94 14.50 -3.79 12.45
C ALA A 94 14.26 -2.81 13.63
N GLY A 95 13.28 -3.07 14.49
CA GLY A 95 13.03 -2.28 15.71
C GLY A 95 11.95 -1.22 15.54
N ALA A 96 10.99 -1.42 14.62
CA ALA A 96 9.79 -0.60 14.53
C ALA A 96 9.09 -0.47 15.89
N VAL A 97 8.65 0.74 16.23
CA VAL A 97 7.75 0.95 17.37
C VAL A 97 6.31 0.93 16.90
N GLU A 98 5.42 0.46 17.77
CA GLU A 98 3.99 0.51 17.49
C GLU A 98 3.51 1.97 17.46
N LEU A 99 2.80 2.34 16.39
CA LEU A 99 2.26 3.68 16.28
C LEU A 99 1.08 3.89 17.24
N PRO A 100 0.88 5.12 17.76
CA PRO A 100 -0.34 5.44 18.50
C PRO A 100 -1.58 5.15 17.65
N LYS A 101 -2.62 4.59 18.27
CA LYS A 101 -3.86 4.21 17.57
C LYS A 101 -4.46 5.32 16.70
N ILE A 102 -4.39 6.57 17.19
CA ILE A 102 -4.86 7.75 16.45
C ILE A 102 -4.13 7.90 15.10
N ALA A 103 -2.82 7.65 15.06
CA ALA A 103 -2.05 7.71 13.82
C ALA A 103 -2.47 6.60 12.85
N SER A 104 -2.58 5.35 13.33
CA SER A 104 -3.05 4.22 12.51
C SER A 104 -4.47 4.45 11.95
N GLU A 105 -5.37 5.03 12.74
CA GLU A 105 -6.73 5.39 12.30
C GLU A 105 -6.72 6.48 11.22
N CYS A 106 -5.92 7.54 11.40
CA CYS A 106 -5.73 8.58 10.38
C CYS A 106 -5.20 7.99 9.07
N MET A 107 -4.21 7.10 9.14
CA MET A 107 -3.68 6.41 7.96
C MET A 107 -4.75 5.59 7.26
N ARG A 108 -5.58 4.86 8.03
CA ARG A 108 -6.68 4.05 7.48
C ARG A 108 -7.72 4.91 6.75
N LEU A 109 -8.06 6.08 7.31
CA LEU A 109 -8.95 7.03 6.67
C LEU A 109 -8.35 7.58 5.37
N ALA A 110 -7.08 7.96 5.39
CA ALA A 110 -6.37 8.43 4.19
C ALA A 110 -6.33 7.35 3.09
N ALA A 111 -6.02 6.10 3.45
CA ALA A 111 -6.03 4.96 2.53
C ALA A 111 -7.42 4.73 1.91
N LYS A 112 -8.48 4.87 2.72
CA LYS A 112 -9.86 4.75 2.24
C LYS A 112 -10.24 5.87 1.27
N VAL A 113 -9.85 7.10 1.55
CA VAL A 113 -10.06 8.24 0.63
C VAL A 113 -9.35 7.99 -0.68
N MET A 114 -8.07 7.63 -0.64
CA MET A 114 -7.26 7.35 -1.83
C MET A 114 -7.89 6.27 -2.71
N THR A 115 -8.21 5.12 -2.12
CA THR A 115 -8.81 3.99 -2.87
C THR A 115 -10.20 4.33 -3.41
N THR A 116 -11.01 5.11 -2.68
CA THR A 116 -12.34 5.52 -3.15
C THR A 116 -12.27 6.52 -4.30
N VAL A 117 -11.37 7.49 -4.21
CA VAL A 117 -11.20 8.53 -5.24
C VAL A 117 -10.64 7.91 -6.52
N ALA A 118 -9.65 7.03 -6.41
CA ALA A 118 -9.05 6.34 -7.55
C ALA A 118 -10.04 5.41 -8.29
N HIS A 119 -11.11 4.96 -7.63
CA HIS A 119 -12.19 4.21 -8.30
C HIS A 119 -13.19 5.12 -9.04
N ARG A 120 -13.20 6.43 -8.76
CA ARG A 120 -14.19 7.37 -9.31
C ARG A 120 -13.63 8.31 -10.38
N VAL A 121 -12.30 8.43 -10.47
CA VAL A 121 -11.57 9.37 -11.34
C VAL A 121 -10.43 8.62 -12.02
#